data_AF-A0A2P8FFI0-F1
#
_entry.id   AF-A0A2P8FFI0-F1
#
_cell.length_a   1.000
_cell.length_b   1.000
_cell.length_c   1.000
_cell.angle_alpha   90.00
_cell.angle_beta   90.00
_cell.angle_gamma   90.00
#
_symmetry.space_group_name_H-M   'P 1'
#
loop_
_entity.id
_entity.type
_entity.pdbx_description
1 polymer ?
#
loop_
_entity_poly.entity_id
_entity_poly.type
_entity_poly.pdbx_seq_one_letter_code
_entity_poly.pdbx_strand_id
1 'polypeptide(L)' 'MVTTLVANGVLTAGKIRHLVNRNGRYHARLVVPKDLREIIGRSELRTALGGDYRQALKKLPGEVARLQNQIATAER' A
#
# COMPACT_ATOMS: atom_id res chain seq x y z
N MET A 1 -13.53 17.82 7.00
CA MET A 1 -12.60 17.31 5.96
C MET A 1 -11.33 16.85 6.65
N VAL A 2 -11.27 15.59 7.08
CA VAL A 2 -10.08 15.06 7.74
C VAL A 2 -9.22 14.40 6.68
N THR A 3 -8.25 15.16 6.16
CA THR A 3 -7.15 14.61 5.36
C THR A 3 -6.27 13.81 6.30
N THR A 4 -6.61 12.55 6.56
CA THR A 4 -5.72 11.65 7.29
C THR A 4 -4.60 11.26 6.34
N LEU A 5 -3.52 12.05 6.37
CA LEU A 5 -2.22 11.66 5.85
C LEU A 5 -1.91 10.25 6.34
N VAL A 6 -2.00 9.24 5.47
CA VAL A 6 -1.32 7.96 5.68
C VAL A 6 0.18 8.20 5.47
N ALA A 7 0.75 9.03 6.34
CA ALA A 7 2.15 9.33 6.48
C ALA A 7 2.70 8.43 7.56
N ASN A 8 3.09 7.21 7.19
CA ASN A 8 3.99 6.41 8.00
C ASN A 8 4.93 5.64 7.07
N GLY A 9 5.99 6.32 6.68
CA GLY A 9 7.09 5.77 5.90
C GLY A 9 8.30 6.66 6.09
N VAL A 10 8.99 6.47 7.22
CA VAL A 10 10.32 7.04 7.47
C VAL A 10 11.22 6.66 6.29
N LEU A 11 11.82 7.66 5.64
CA LEU A 11 12.74 7.49 4.52
C LEU A 11 14.06 6.91 5.05
N THR A 12 14.15 5.58 5.14
CA THR A 12 15.44 4.91 5.34
C THR A 12 16.12 4.78 3.97
N ALA A 13 17.34 5.30 3.85
CA ALA A 13 18.13 5.24 2.61
C ALA A 13 18.17 3.80 2.06
N GLY A 14 17.61 3.59 0.87
CA GLY A 14 17.55 2.30 0.17
C GLY A 14 16.21 1.55 0.22
N LYS A 15 15.23 1.97 1.04
CA LYS A 15 13.92 1.29 1.12
C LYS A 15 12.84 2.07 0.37
N ILE A 16 12.29 1.47 -0.68
CA ILE A 16 11.20 2.08 -1.45
C ILE A 16 9.89 1.95 -0.67
N ARG A 17 9.23 3.08 -0.46
CA ARG A 17 7.99 3.19 0.31
C ARG A 17 6.91 2.28 -0.29
N HIS A 18 6.13 1.60 0.56
CA HIS A 18 5.05 0.69 0.18
C HIS A 18 5.46 -0.57 -0.59
N LEU A 19 6.73 -0.74 -0.95
CA LEU A 19 7.22 -1.94 -1.62
C LEU A 19 7.68 -2.99 -0.60
N VAL A 20 7.18 -4.21 -0.74
CA VAL A 20 7.58 -5.36 0.08
C VAL A 20 7.96 -6.52 -0.82
N ASN A 21 9.13 -7.12 -0.61
CA ASN A 21 9.50 -8.39 -1.23
C ASN A 21 9.18 -9.55 -0.28
N ARG A 22 8.44 -10.55 -0.76
CA ARG A 22 8.23 -11.84 -0.08
C ARG A 22 8.45 -12.95 -1.09
N ASN A 23 9.36 -13.86 -0.78
CA ASN A 23 9.66 -15.06 -1.58
C ASN A 23 9.94 -14.74 -3.07
N GLY A 24 10.69 -13.66 -3.34
CA GLY A 24 11.05 -13.25 -4.70
C GLY A 24 9.93 -12.55 -5.47
N ARG A 25 8.79 -12.24 -4.83
CA ARG A 25 7.71 -11.44 -5.41
C ARG A 25 7.60 -10.10 -4.70
N TYR A 26 7.50 -9.06 -5.50
CA TYR A 26 7.26 -7.71 -5.04
C TYR A 26 5.76 -7.47 -4.89
N HIS A 27 5.43 -6.74 -3.84
CA HIS A 27 4.07 -6.40 -3.47
C HIS A 27 3.97 -4.91 -3.11
N ALA A 28 2.87 -4.27 -3.50
CA ALA A 28 2.44 -3.02 -2.90
C ALA A 28 1.71 -3.33 -1.59
N ARG A 29 2.03 -2.60 -0.52
CA ARG A 29 1.42 -2.76 0.80
C ARG A 29 1.00 -1.41 1.36
N LEU A 30 -0.26 -1.33 1.77
CA LEU A 30 -0.80 -0.20 2.51
C LEU A 30 -1.50 -0.68 3.78
N VAL A 31 -1.32 0.05 4.87
CA VAL A 31 -1.99 -0.26 6.15
C VAL A 31 -3.39 0.31 6.12
N VAL A 32 -4.37 -0.47 6.58
CA VAL A 32 -5.75 -0.02 6.74
C VAL A 32 -5.86 0.73 8.08
N PRO A 33 -6.39 1.98 8.09
CA PRO A 33 -6.72 2.73 9.30
C PRO A 33 -7.57 1.90 10.25
N LYS A 34 -7.35 2.02 11.57
CA LYS A 34 -8.00 1.17 12.59
C LYS A 34 -9.52 1.14 12.45
N ASP A 35 -10.12 2.31 12.24
CA ASP A 35 -11.56 2.52 12.15
C ASP A 35 -12.18 1.79 10.94
N LEU A 36 -11.39 1.56 9.89
CA LEU A 36 -11.82 0.88 8.67
C LEU A 36 -11.50 -0.61 8.69
N ARG A 37 -10.76 -1.11 9.68
CA ARG A 37 -10.41 -2.54 9.75
C ARG A 37 -11.63 -3.41 10.01
N GLU A 38 -12.59 -2.90 10.77
CA GLU A 38 -13.85 -3.60 11.03
C GLU A 38 -14.71 -3.70 9.76
N ILE A 39 -14.67 -2.67 8.90
CA ILE A 39 -15.40 -2.64 7.63
C ILE A 39 -14.71 -3.51 6.55
N ILE A 40 -13.40 -3.33 6.37
CA ILE A 40 -12.61 -4.01 5.32
C ILE A 40 -12.28 -5.46 5.73
N GLY A 41 -12.35 -5.78 7.02
CA GLY A 41 -12.03 -7.11 7.57
C GLY A 41 -10.55 -7.48 7.50
N ARG A 42 -9.66 -6.54 7.17
CA ARG A 42 -8.21 -6.75 7.05
C ARG A 42 -7.45 -5.56 7.64
N SER A 43 -6.33 -5.84 8.28
CA SER A 43 -5.44 -4.81 8.84
C SER A 43 -4.60 -4.11 7.77
N GLU A 44 -4.41 -4.74 6.62
CA GLU A 44 -3.55 -4.27 5.54
C GLU A 44 -4.06 -4.73 4.19
N LEU A 45 -3.85 -3.89 3.18
CA LEU A 45 -4.08 -4.22 1.78
C LEU A 45 -2.74 -4.54 1.12
N ARG A 46 -2.73 -5.65 0.38
CA ARG A 46 -1.55 -6.10 -0.36
C ARG A 46 -1.92 -6.54 -1.76
N THR A 47 -1.19 -6.03 -2.74
CA THR A 47 -1.32 -6.43 -4.15
C THR A 47 0.02 -6.90 -4.68
N ALA A 48 0.04 -8.01 -5.44
CA ALA A 48 1.25 -8.50 -6.09
C ALA A 48 1.59 -7.66 -7.32
N LEU A 49 2.86 -7.25 -7.44
CA LEU A 49 3.39 -6.45 -8.54
C LEU A 49 4.18 -7.28 -9.57
N GLY A 50 4.64 -8.47 -9.15
CA GLY A 50 5.41 -9.42 -9.97
C GLY A 50 6.74 -9.81 -9.33
N GLY A 51 7.51 -10.67 -10.00
CA GLY A 51 8.85 -11.10 -9.55
C GLY A 51 9.99 -10.18 -10.00
N ASP A 52 9.78 -9.39 -11.06
CA ASP A 52 10.78 -8.46 -11.58
C ASP A 52 10.72 -7.13 -10.82
N TYR A 53 11.87 -6.73 -10.26
CA TYR A 53 12.00 -5.50 -9.47
C TYR A 53 11.69 -4.25 -10.28
N ARG A 54 12.25 -4.11 -11.49
CA ARG A 54 12.10 -2.91 -12.31
C ARG A 54 10.67 -2.75 -12.77
N GLN A 55 10.01 -3.85 -13.15
CA GLN A 55 8.59 -3.82 -13.49
C GLN A 55 7.72 -3.49 -12.28
N ALA A 56 8.02 -4.07 -11.12
CA ALA A 56 7.29 -3.78 -9.90
C ALA A 56 7.38 -2.31 -9.52
N LEU A 57 8.54 -1.68 -9.67
CA LEU A 57 8.72 -0.25 -9.42
C LEU A 57 7.89 0.63 -10.34
N LYS A 58 7.75 0.26 -11.63
CA LYS A 58 6.91 1.00 -12.57
C LYS A 58 5.42 0.88 -12.21
N LYS A 59 4.98 -0.28 -11.72
CA LYS A 59 3.58 -0.55 -11.35
C LYS A 59 3.19 0.00 -9.97
N LEU A 60 4.18 0.15 -9.09
CA LEU A 60 3.97 0.51 -7.69
C LEU A 60 3.12 1.79 -7.50
N PRO A 61 3.38 2.92 -8.19
CA PRO A 61 2.59 4.14 -7.97
C PRO A 61 1.11 3.96 -8.31
N GLY A 62 0.80 3.26 -9.41
CA GLY A 62 -0.58 3.00 -9.83
C GLY A 62 -1.32 2.08 -8.85
N GLU A 63 -0.66 1.04 -8.37
CA GLU A 63 -1.27 0.13 -7.37
C GLU A 63 -1.43 0.80 -6.00
N VAL A 64 -0.49 1.65 -5.58
CA VAL A 64 -0.64 2.44 -4.35
C VAL A 64 -1.85 3.37 -4.45
N ALA A 65 -2.04 4.07 -5.58
CA ALA A 65 -3.20 4.93 -5.79
C ALA A 65 -4.52 4.13 -5.77
N ARG A 66 -4.53 2.92 -6.35
CA ARG A 66 -5.69 2.02 -6.30
C ARG A 66 -6.03 1.60 -4.87
N LEU A 67 -5.03 1.25 -4.06
CA LEU A 67 -5.23 0.89 -2.65
C LEU A 67 -5.72 2.07 -1.82
N GLN A 68 -5.21 3.28 -2.08
CA GLN A 68 -5.68 4.50 -1.45
C GLN A 68 -7.14 4.79 -1.79
N ASN A 69 -7.53 4.66 -3.06
CA ASN A 69 -8.92 4.83 -3.49
C ASN A 69 -9.87 3.81 -2.84
N GLN A 70 -9.43 2.56 -2.65
CA GLN A 70 -10.21 1.56 -1.95
C GLN A 70 -10.47 1.96 -0.48
N ILE A 71 -9.47 2.50 0.19
CA ILE A 71 -9.61 3.01 1.56
C ILE A 71 -10.53 4.23 1.59
N ALA A 72 -10.34 5.19 0.69
CA ALA A 72 -11.18 6.39 0.61
C ALA A 72 -12.65 6.07 0.30
N THR A 73 -12.90 4.99 -0.45
CA THR A 73 -14.28 4.51 -0.71
C THR A 73 -14.90 3.88 0.54
N ALA A 74 -14.10 3.22 1.38
CA ALA A 74 -14.56 2.63 2.64
C ALA A 74 -14.75 3.67 3.76
N GLU A 75 -14.12 4.85 3.66
CA GLU A 75 -14.33 5.98 4.58
C GLU A 75 -15.66 6.70 4.38
N ARG A 76 -16.33 6.47 3.26
CA ARG A 76 -17.57 7.15 2.86
C ARG A 76 -18.80 6.34 3.25
#